data_AF-A0A1Q4F9Q5-F1
#
_entry.id   AF-A0A1Q4F9Q5-F1
#
_cell.length_a   1.000
_cell.length_b   1.000
_cell.length_c   1.000
_cell.angle_alpha   90.00
_cell.angle_beta   90.00
_cell.angle_gamma   90.00
#
_symmetry.space_group_name_H-M   'P 1'
#
loop_
_entity.id
_entity.type
_entity.pdbx_description
1 polymer ?
#
loop_
_entity_poly.entity_id
_entity_poly.type
_entity_poly.pdbx_seq_one_letter_code
_entity_poly.pdbx_strand_id
1 'polypeptide(L)'
;MRPLILPLLLSLTLSACNQPSPEQTASAPAKEVAAVPAQPAEPAPAATEAVAAKPAEGDCGDQSALAAEDRLANTPKWSLASEQDNFGFDVFRGDSENGEFTKLNKDPILGAGTTDETQKYSWRDDTIDPCKEYWYYVDSISTTGVREKMTPTFKAPAKRSPRTQPAAQ
;
A
#
# COMPACT_ATOMS: atom_id res chain seq x y z
N MET A 1 -72.28 7.34 -1.86
CA MET A 1 -71.83 8.66 -2.37
C MET A 1 -70.36 8.53 -2.76
N ARG A 2 -69.90 9.17 -3.83
CA ARG A 2 -68.57 8.96 -4.44
C ARG A 2 -67.93 10.31 -4.79
N PRO A 3 -66.68 10.53 -4.38
CA PRO A 3 -65.61 11.00 -5.28
C PRO A 3 -64.45 9.98 -5.22
N LEU A 4 -63.78 9.51 -6.26
CA LEU A 4 -63.46 10.00 -7.61
C LEU A 4 -62.49 11.20 -7.68
N ILE A 5 -61.40 10.97 -8.46
CA ILE A 5 -60.38 11.91 -8.99
C ILE A 5 -59.25 12.28 -8.00
N LEU A 6 -57.94 12.29 -8.35
CA LEU A 6 -57.13 11.51 -9.33
C LEU A 6 -55.62 11.76 -9.00
N PRO A 7 -54.68 10.79 -9.13
CA PRO A 7 -53.25 11.07 -8.97
C PRO A 7 -52.68 11.80 -10.20
N LEU A 8 -52.02 12.95 -9.99
CA LEU A 8 -51.34 13.69 -11.05
C LEU A 8 -49.91 13.16 -11.26
N LEU A 9 -49.78 12.14 -12.10
CA LEU A 9 -48.50 11.73 -12.69
C LEU A 9 -48.06 12.78 -13.71
N LEU A 10 -46.95 13.48 -13.44
CA LEU A 10 -46.36 14.44 -14.38
C LEU A 10 -45.22 13.78 -15.18
N SER A 11 -45.58 13.08 -16.25
CA SER A 11 -44.64 12.49 -17.19
C SER A 11 -44.05 13.58 -18.10
N LEU A 12 -42.77 13.93 -17.93
CA LEU A 12 -42.05 14.74 -18.92
C LEU A 12 -41.65 13.87 -20.12
N THR A 13 -41.99 14.34 -21.32
CA THR A 13 -41.87 13.61 -22.58
C THR A 13 -40.47 13.73 -23.20
N LEU A 14 -39.96 12.63 -23.77
CA LEU A 14 -38.82 12.65 -24.68
C LEU A 14 -39.15 13.47 -25.93
N SER A 15 -38.34 14.50 -26.22
CA SER A 15 -38.25 15.10 -27.56
C SER A 15 -36.95 14.65 -28.23
N ALA A 16 -37.07 13.69 -29.16
CA ALA A 16 -35.97 13.27 -30.01
C ALA A 16 -35.86 14.22 -31.22
N CYS A 17 -34.86 15.09 -31.23
CA CYS A 17 -34.49 15.86 -32.41
C CYS A 17 -33.38 15.13 -33.19
N ASN A 18 -33.80 14.46 -34.25
CA ASN A 18 -32.93 13.81 -35.24
C ASN A 18 -32.22 14.87 -36.10
N GLN A 19 -30.88 14.94 -36.06
CA GLN A 19 -30.07 15.67 -37.04
C GLN A 19 -28.98 14.77 -37.64
N PRO A 20 -28.79 14.81 -38.97
CA PRO A 20 -27.79 14.01 -39.66
C PRO A 20 -26.37 14.59 -39.55
N SER A 21 -25.39 13.71 -39.70
CA SER A 21 -23.96 14.03 -39.77
C SER A 21 -23.58 14.68 -41.12
N PRO A 22 -22.65 15.65 -41.14
CA PRO A 22 -21.76 15.88 -42.27
C PRO A 22 -20.47 15.09 -42.05
N GLU A 23 -20.37 13.94 -42.71
CA GLU A 23 -19.08 13.28 -42.95
C GLU A 23 -18.36 13.97 -44.13
N GLN A 24 -17.03 13.75 -44.23
CA GLN A 24 -16.17 14.03 -45.39
C GLN A 24 -15.66 15.49 -45.60
N THR A 25 -14.43 15.73 -46.11
CA THR A 25 -13.19 14.94 -46.23
C THR A 25 -12.04 15.92 -46.58
N ALA A 26 -10.79 15.47 -46.39
CA ALA A 26 -9.53 16.03 -46.91
C ALA A 26 -8.92 17.24 -46.17
N SER A 27 -7.59 17.39 -46.10
CA SER A 27 -6.43 16.49 -46.24
C SER A 27 -5.19 17.39 -46.14
N ALA A 28 -4.06 16.80 -45.72
CA ALA A 28 -2.69 17.29 -45.88
C ALA A 28 -2.14 18.34 -44.88
N PRO A 29 -0.85 18.23 -44.50
CA PRO A 29 -0.03 17.01 -44.43
C PRO A 29 0.50 16.75 -43.02
N ALA A 30 0.84 15.49 -42.75
CA ALA A 30 1.64 15.14 -41.58
C ALA A 30 2.98 15.88 -41.66
N LYS A 31 3.26 16.72 -40.66
CA LYS A 31 4.66 17.03 -40.33
C LYS A 31 5.22 15.81 -39.62
N GLU A 32 6.00 15.06 -40.38
CA GLU A 32 6.94 14.06 -39.90
C GLU A 32 7.83 14.70 -38.82
N VAL A 33 7.43 14.55 -37.55
CA VAL A 33 8.34 14.79 -36.43
C VAL A 33 9.28 13.60 -36.44
N ALA A 34 10.50 13.85 -36.92
CA ALA A 34 11.53 12.85 -37.14
C ALA A 34 11.60 11.86 -35.97
N ALA A 35 11.72 10.58 -36.29
CA ALA A 35 11.97 9.54 -35.30
C ALA A 35 13.14 9.97 -34.43
N VAL A 36 12.86 10.26 -33.15
CA VAL A 36 13.90 10.37 -32.13
C VAL A 36 14.66 9.03 -32.22
N PRO A 37 15.96 9.02 -32.53
CA PRO A 37 16.68 7.77 -32.68
C PRO A 37 16.53 7.01 -31.37
N ALA A 38 16.11 5.76 -31.44
CA ALA A 38 16.02 4.90 -30.28
C ALA A 38 17.40 4.92 -29.60
N GLN A 39 17.48 5.61 -28.45
CA GLN A 39 18.62 5.46 -27.57
C GLN A 39 18.74 3.96 -27.32
N PRO A 40 19.92 3.36 -27.51
CA PRO A 40 20.15 1.99 -27.06
C PRO A 40 19.65 1.93 -25.62
N ALA A 41 18.74 1.01 -25.34
CA ALA A 41 18.28 0.81 -23.98
C ALA A 41 19.53 0.58 -23.13
N GLU A 42 19.89 1.55 -22.29
CA GLU A 42 20.89 1.32 -21.26
C GLU A 42 20.43 0.05 -20.54
N PRO A 43 21.30 -0.98 -20.45
CA PRO A 43 20.88 -2.23 -19.83
C PRO A 43 20.42 -1.86 -18.43
N ALA A 44 19.12 -2.05 -18.18
CA ALA A 44 18.52 -1.81 -16.88
C ALA A 44 19.47 -2.45 -15.86
N PRO A 45 20.01 -1.68 -14.89
CA PRO A 45 21.09 -2.16 -14.04
C PRO A 45 20.63 -3.48 -13.47
N ALA A 46 21.34 -4.55 -13.87
CA ALA A 46 20.83 -5.91 -13.76
C ALA A 46 20.31 -6.07 -12.34
N ALA A 47 19.03 -6.43 -12.21
CA ALA A 47 18.40 -6.59 -10.91
C ALA A 47 19.31 -7.53 -10.12
N THR A 48 20.08 -6.96 -9.20
CA THR A 48 21.11 -7.72 -8.49
C THR A 48 20.30 -8.67 -7.64
N GLU A 49 20.17 -9.91 -8.11
CA GLU A 49 19.51 -10.96 -7.35
C GLU A 49 20.20 -10.95 -6.00
N ALA A 50 19.48 -10.48 -4.99
CA ALA A 50 20.02 -10.27 -3.68
C ALA A 50 20.20 -11.66 -3.08
N VAL A 51 21.33 -12.29 -3.42
CA VAL A 51 21.82 -13.52 -2.79
C VAL A 51 21.75 -13.24 -1.31
N ALA A 52 20.76 -13.85 -0.66
CA ALA A 52 20.32 -13.43 0.66
C ALA A 52 21.44 -13.73 1.67
N ALA A 53 22.31 -12.74 1.87
CA ALA A 53 23.41 -12.84 2.80
C ALA A 53 22.84 -13.18 4.17
N LYS A 54 23.33 -14.28 4.76
CA LYS A 54 22.89 -14.73 6.08
C LYS A 54 22.96 -13.54 7.06
N PRO A 55 21.89 -13.27 7.85
CA PRO A 55 21.89 -12.14 8.77
C PRO A 55 23.13 -12.15 9.66
N ALA A 56 23.79 -10.99 9.81
CA ALA A 56 25.01 -10.87 10.59
C ALA A 56 24.81 -11.40 12.02
N GLU A 57 25.82 -12.03 12.61
CA GLU A 57 25.71 -12.47 13.99
C GLU A 57 25.51 -11.29 14.95
N GLY A 58 24.78 -11.50 16.03
CA GLY A 58 24.50 -10.47 17.01
C GLY A 58 23.74 -10.97 18.22
N ASP A 59 23.40 -10.02 19.08
CA ASP A 59 22.60 -10.24 20.28
C ASP A 59 21.11 -10.33 19.92
N CYS A 60 20.37 -11.15 20.67
CA CYS A 60 18.96 -11.48 20.45
C CYS A 60 18.12 -11.07 21.66
N GLY A 61 16.80 -11.08 21.49
CA GLY A 61 15.84 -10.80 22.56
C GLY A 61 15.48 -9.32 22.68
N ASP A 62 15.08 -8.93 23.89
CA ASP A 62 14.62 -7.56 24.18
C ASP A 62 15.74 -6.52 24.04
N GLN A 63 15.39 -5.38 23.43
CA GLN A 63 16.30 -4.26 23.18
C GLN A 63 16.03 -3.04 24.07
N SER A 64 15.23 -3.17 25.15
CA SER A 64 14.77 -2.03 25.95
C SER A 64 15.89 -1.26 26.65
N ALA A 65 17.04 -1.91 26.88
CA ALA A 65 18.25 -1.28 27.41
C ALA A 65 18.93 -0.28 26.44
N LEU A 66 18.61 -0.33 25.15
CA LEU A 66 19.07 0.63 24.14
C LEU A 66 18.10 1.80 24.01
N ALA A 67 18.61 2.98 23.62
CA ALA A 67 17.79 4.11 23.19
C ALA A 67 16.98 3.72 21.93
N ALA A 68 15.78 4.28 21.76
CA ALA A 68 14.83 3.82 20.75
C ALA A 68 15.40 3.96 19.32
N GLU A 69 16.11 5.05 19.06
CA GLU A 69 16.84 5.35 17.83
C GLU A 69 17.90 4.31 17.47
N ASP A 70 18.61 3.75 18.46
CA ASP A 70 19.70 2.78 18.29
C ASP A 70 19.21 1.34 18.11
N ARG A 71 17.95 1.05 18.46
CA ARG A 71 17.35 -0.29 18.32
C ARG A 71 17.26 -0.71 16.85
N LEU A 72 17.55 -1.99 16.61
CA LEU A 72 17.26 -2.63 15.34
C LEU A 72 15.76 -2.75 15.16
N ALA A 73 15.27 -2.29 14.01
CA ALA A 73 13.85 -2.21 13.72
C ALA A 73 13.46 -2.98 12.46
N ASN A 74 12.24 -3.51 12.44
CA ASN A 74 11.51 -3.78 11.22
C ASN A 74 10.89 -2.48 10.70
N THR A 75 10.76 -2.37 9.38
CA THR A 75 10.11 -1.20 8.77
C THR A 75 9.15 -1.66 7.67
N PRO A 76 7.96 -2.19 8.03
CA PRO A 76 6.84 -2.36 7.11
C PRO A 76 6.63 -1.10 6.27
N LYS A 77 6.42 -1.27 4.96
CA LYS A 77 6.13 -0.18 4.01
C LYS A 77 5.02 -0.61 3.08
N TRP A 78 4.17 0.33 2.72
CA TRP A 78 3.11 0.15 1.73
C TRP A 78 2.92 1.45 0.95
N SER A 79 2.22 1.33 -0.18
CA SER A 79 1.86 2.46 -1.01
C SER A 79 0.50 2.21 -1.63
N LEU A 80 -0.29 3.26 -1.77
CA LEU A 80 -1.57 3.23 -2.46
C LEU A 80 -1.47 4.10 -3.71
N ALA A 81 -2.03 3.64 -4.83
CA ALA A 81 -2.05 4.42 -6.06
C ALA A 81 -3.01 5.63 -5.93
N SER A 82 -4.10 5.43 -5.20
CA SER A 82 -5.12 6.41 -4.83
C SER A 82 -5.78 6.02 -3.50
N GLU A 83 -6.47 6.95 -2.87
CA GLU A 83 -7.23 6.78 -1.63
C GLU A 83 -8.62 7.40 -1.76
N GLN A 84 -9.61 6.81 -1.07
CA GLN A 84 -10.98 7.32 -1.01
C GLN A 84 -11.47 7.21 0.44
N ASP A 85 -11.85 8.34 1.03
CA ASP A 85 -12.38 8.45 2.39
C ASP A 85 -11.50 7.74 3.45
N ASN A 86 -10.18 7.74 3.26
CA ASN A 86 -9.23 7.08 4.15
C ASN A 86 -8.78 8.00 5.29
N PHE A 87 -9.19 7.67 6.52
CA PHE A 87 -8.72 8.35 7.73
C PHE A 87 -7.28 7.97 8.07
N GLY A 88 -6.90 6.70 7.84
CA GLY A 88 -5.55 6.24 8.15
C GLY A 88 -5.43 4.73 8.30
N PHE A 89 -4.40 4.30 9.03
CA PHE A 89 -3.98 2.91 9.07
C PHE A 89 -3.65 2.42 10.47
N ASP A 90 -3.99 1.15 10.73
CA ASP A 90 -3.54 0.40 11.90
C ASP A 90 -2.59 -0.73 11.43
N VAL A 91 -1.45 -0.88 12.11
CA VAL A 91 -0.37 -1.81 11.74
C VAL A 91 -0.31 -2.95 12.75
N PHE A 92 -0.32 -4.18 12.25
CA PHE A 92 -0.39 -5.38 13.05
C PHE A 92 0.84 -6.26 12.86
N ARG A 93 1.23 -7.00 13.91
CA ARG A 93 2.34 -7.96 13.91
C ARG A 93 1.95 -9.28 14.57
N GLY A 94 2.39 -10.39 13.99
CA GLY A 94 2.28 -11.74 14.55
C GLY A 94 3.61 -12.50 14.46
N ASP A 95 3.79 -13.49 15.34
CA ASP A 95 4.95 -14.41 15.35
C ASP A 95 4.82 -15.58 14.35
N SER A 96 3.72 -15.63 13.57
CA SER A 96 3.52 -16.58 12.46
C SER A 96 2.52 -16.05 11.44
N GLU A 97 2.57 -16.55 10.21
CA GLU A 97 1.75 -16.06 9.08
C GLU A 97 0.23 -16.13 9.32
N ASN A 98 -0.21 -17.20 9.98
CA ASN A 98 -1.61 -17.53 10.24
C ASN A 98 -1.94 -17.52 11.74
N GLY A 99 -1.07 -16.90 12.55
CA GLY A 99 -1.22 -16.84 14.01
C GLY A 99 -2.09 -15.68 14.48
N GLU A 100 -2.03 -15.41 15.79
CA GLU A 100 -2.58 -14.19 16.37
C GLU A 100 -1.74 -12.96 15.97
N PHE A 101 -2.39 -11.82 15.76
CA PHE A 101 -1.76 -10.56 15.44
C PHE A 101 -2.15 -9.48 16.46
N THR A 102 -1.16 -8.74 16.95
CA THR A 102 -1.34 -7.60 17.85
C THR A 102 -1.13 -6.28 17.10
N LYS A 103 -1.99 -5.28 17.36
CA LYS A 103 -1.83 -3.91 16.85
C LYS A 103 -0.63 -3.24 17.52
N LEU A 104 0.26 -2.66 16.72
CA LEU A 104 1.51 -2.03 17.18
C LEU A 104 1.37 -0.54 17.49
N ASN A 105 0.71 0.20 16.61
CA ASN A 105 0.57 1.64 16.75
C ASN A 105 -0.52 1.97 17.78
N LYS A 106 -0.25 2.92 18.70
CA LYS A 106 -1.28 3.42 19.63
C LYS A 106 -2.35 4.19 18.87
N ASP A 107 -1.90 5.20 18.12
CA ASP A 107 -2.71 6.12 17.34
C ASP A 107 -2.57 5.78 15.84
N PRO A 108 -3.63 5.89 15.03
CA PRO A 108 -3.56 5.59 13.60
C PRO A 108 -2.55 6.44 12.84
N ILE A 109 -1.89 5.83 11.85
CA ILE A 109 -1.05 6.55 10.88
C ILE A 109 -2.00 7.26 9.91
N LEU A 110 -1.98 8.59 9.85
CA LEU A 110 -2.95 9.34 9.05
C LEU A 110 -2.85 9.04 7.56
N GLY A 111 -4.00 8.85 6.93
CA GLY A 111 -4.18 8.71 5.48
C GLY A 111 -4.23 10.07 4.79
N ALA A 112 -4.37 10.07 3.47
CA ALA A 112 -4.53 11.28 2.67
C ALA A 112 -6.00 11.68 2.44
N GLY A 113 -6.97 10.95 3.02
CA GLY A 113 -8.40 11.19 2.82
C GLY A 113 -8.85 10.66 1.46
N THR A 114 -9.05 11.56 0.50
CA THR A 114 -9.44 11.24 -0.88
C THR A 114 -8.47 11.90 -1.84
N THR A 115 -7.73 11.09 -2.61
CA THR A 115 -6.74 11.57 -3.57
C THR A 115 -6.46 10.52 -4.65
N ASP A 116 -6.25 10.96 -5.90
CA ASP A 116 -5.76 10.12 -7.00
C ASP A 116 -4.23 10.08 -7.07
N GLU A 117 -3.52 10.73 -6.13
CA GLU A 117 -2.06 10.74 -6.06
C GLU A 117 -1.51 9.57 -5.25
N THR A 118 -0.41 8.98 -5.73
CA THR A 118 0.24 7.85 -5.06
C THR A 118 0.85 8.24 -3.72
N GLN A 119 0.34 7.66 -2.63
CA GLN A 119 0.85 7.85 -1.28
C GLN A 119 1.76 6.70 -0.84
N LYS A 120 2.68 6.99 0.09
CA LYS A 120 3.68 6.04 0.60
C LYS A 120 3.80 6.15 2.10
N TYR A 121 3.73 5.02 2.79
CA TYR A 121 3.70 4.94 4.23
C TYR A 121 4.69 3.91 4.76
N SER A 122 5.05 4.08 6.04
CA SER A 122 5.87 3.11 6.75
C SER A 122 5.66 3.20 8.25
N TRP A 123 5.90 2.10 8.94
CA TRP A 123 5.92 2.02 10.40
C TRP A 123 7.31 1.57 10.86
N ARG A 124 7.86 2.13 11.94
CA ARG A 124 9.11 1.66 12.57
C ARG A 124 8.76 0.81 13.78
N ASP A 125 8.95 -0.50 13.67
CA ASP A 125 8.81 -1.43 14.77
C ASP A 125 10.19 -1.78 15.34
N ASP A 126 10.57 -1.10 16.42
CA ASP A 126 11.82 -1.27 17.16
C ASP A 126 11.67 -2.11 18.43
N THR A 127 10.50 -2.76 18.59
CA THR A 127 10.18 -3.67 19.69
C THR A 127 10.44 -5.15 19.34
N ILE A 128 11.13 -5.39 18.23
CA ILE A 128 11.44 -6.72 17.72
C ILE A 128 12.56 -7.39 18.53
N ASP A 129 12.52 -8.71 18.59
CA ASP A 129 13.73 -9.52 18.80
C ASP A 129 14.53 -9.54 17.49
N PRO A 130 15.78 -9.03 17.46
CA PRO A 130 16.59 -8.99 16.24
C PRO A 130 16.80 -10.34 15.57
N CYS A 131 16.69 -11.45 16.31
CA CYS A 131 16.93 -12.80 15.82
C CYS A 131 15.65 -13.55 15.41
N LYS A 132 14.47 -12.92 15.50
CA LYS A 132 13.20 -13.50 15.06
C LYS A 132 12.73 -12.93 13.73
N GLU A 133 12.08 -13.79 12.95
CA GLU A 133 11.20 -13.35 11.87
C GLU A 133 9.82 -12.99 12.42
N TYR A 134 9.13 -12.10 11.71
CA TYR A 134 7.80 -11.60 12.07
C TYR A 134 6.94 -11.47 10.82
N TRP A 135 5.62 -11.50 11.00
CA TRP A 135 4.65 -11.23 9.95
C TRP A 135 3.88 -9.96 10.28
N TYR A 136 3.54 -9.20 9.25
CA TYR A 136 2.82 -7.93 9.38
C TYR A 136 1.65 -7.87 8.42
N TYR A 137 0.64 -7.08 8.79
CA TYR A 137 -0.32 -6.55 7.84
C TYR A 137 -0.75 -5.15 8.27
N VAL A 138 -1.46 -4.46 7.37
CA VAL A 138 -2.02 -3.14 7.62
C VAL A 138 -3.52 -3.16 7.33
N ASP A 139 -4.30 -2.67 8.28
CA ASP A 139 -5.71 -2.33 8.08
C ASP A 139 -5.83 -0.87 7.66
N SER A 140 -6.72 -0.56 6.73
CA SER A 140 -7.20 0.80 6.50
C SER A 140 -8.30 1.15 7.49
N ILE A 141 -8.53 2.45 7.69
CA ILE A 141 -9.58 3.02 8.53
C ILE A 141 -10.29 4.07 7.69
N SER A 142 -11.59 3.93 7.44
CA SER A 142 -12.37 4.97 6.75
C SER A 142 -12.61 6.20 7.63
N THR A 143 -12.99 7.33 7.04
CA THR A 143 -13.51 8.52 7.75
C THR A 143 -14.78 8.22 8.57
N THR A 144 -15.48 7.14 8.25
CA THR A 144 -16.62 6.61 9.04
C THR A 144 -16.21 5.61 10.13
N GLY A 145 -14.92 5.29 10.27
CA GLY A 145 -14.36 4.43 11.31
C GLY A 145 -14.39 2.92 11.02
N VAL A 146 -14.82 2.51 9.82
CA VAL A 146 -14.78 1.12 9.35
C VAL A 146 -13.32 0.70 9.19
N ARG A 147 -12.99 -0.54 9.57
CA ARG A 147 -11.64 -1.14 9.46
C ARG A 147 -11.66 -2.34 8.53
N GLU A 148 -10.74 -2.36 7.58
CA GLU A 148 -10.62 -3.44 6.61
C GLU A 148 -9.15 -3.82 6.39
N LYS A 149 -8.88 -5.12 6.25
CA LYS A 149 -7.54 -5.64 5.98
C LYS A 149 -7.12 -5.27 4.56
N MET A 150 -6.29 -4.24 4.46
CA MET A 150 -5.88 -3.65 3.18
C MET A 150 -4.72 -4.42 2.55
N THR A 151 -3.74 -4.87 3.33
CA THR A 151 -2.61 -5.64 2.80
C THR A 151 -2.79 -7.15 3.01
N PRO A 152 -2.26 -7.98 2.10
CA PRO A 152 -1.87 -9.34 2.46
C PRO A 152 -0.99 -9.36 3.71
N THR A 153 -0.90 -10.50 4.38
CA THR A 153 0.12 -10.70 5.41
C THR A 153 1.49 -10.88 4.72
N PHE A 154 2.53 -10.19 5.20
CA PHE A 154 3.88 -10.27 4.63
C PHE A 154 4.94 -10.49 5.71
N LYS A 155 5.98 -11.26 5.37
CA LYS A 155 7.08 -11.64 6.26
C LYS A 155 8.19 -10.58 6.27
N ALA A 156 8.69 -10.25 7.46
CA ALA A 156 9.94 -9.55 7.67
C ALA A 156 10.98 -10.54 8.27
N PRO A 157 12.15 -10.72 7.64
CA PRO A 157 13.18 -11.62 8.15
C PRO A 157 13.88 -11.03 9.38
N ALA A 158 14.47 -11.91 10.19
CA ALA A 158 15.38 -11.57 11.29
C ALA A 158 16.50 -10.63 10.82
N LYS A 159 16.89 -9.70 11.71
CA LYS A 159 18.00 -8.76 11.48
C LYS A 159 19.36 -9.34 11.83
N ARG A 160 19.39 -10.34 12.71
CA ARG A 160 20.60 -11.00 13.21
C ARG A 160 20.46 -12.51 13.17
N SER A 161 21.61 -13.19 13.06
CA SER A 161 21.73 -14.58 13.51
C SER A 161 22.15 -14.58 14.99
N PRO A 162 21.69 -15.54 15.81
CA PRO A 162 22.21 -15.68 17.17
C PRO A 162 23.74 -15.88 17.16
N ARG A 163 24.46 -15.12 17.99
CA ARG A 163 25.90 -15.30 18.19
C ARG A 163 26.17 -16.71 18.75
N THR A 164 27.03 -17.47 18.08
CA THR A 164 27.50 -18.76 18.61
C THR A 164 28.45 -18.49 19.78
N GLN A 165 28.09 -18.85 21.01
CA GLN A 165 29.06 -18.84 22.11
C GLN A 165 30.06 -19.98 21.93
N PRO A 166 31.37 -19.76 22.12
CA PRO A 166 32.33 -20.85 22.23
C PRO A 166 31.94 -21.74 23.41
N ALA A 167 31.99 -23.06 23.23
CA ALA A 167 31.81 -23.98 24.34
C ALA A 167 32.89 -23.72 25.41
N ALA A 168 32.47 -23.51 26.66
CA ALA A 168 33.38 -23.48 27.78
C ALA A 168 34.07 -24.85 27.92
N GLN A 169 35.40 -24.84 28.02
CA GLN A 169 36.24 -26.01 28.29
C GLN A 169 36.50 -26.11 29.80
#